data_AF-A0A1K1N439-F1
#
_entry.id   AF-A0A1K1N439-F1
#
_cell.length_a   1.000
_cell.length_b   1.000
_cell.length_c   1.000
_cell.angle_alpha   90.00
_cell.angle_beta   90.00
_cell.angle_gamma   90.00
#
_symmetry.space_group_name_H-M   'P 1'
#
loop_
_entity.id
_entity.type
_entity.pdbx_description
1 polymer ?
#
loop_
_entity_poly.entity_id
_entity_poly.type
_entity_poly.pdbx_seq_one_letter_code
_entity_poly.pdbx_strand_id
1 'polypeptide(L)' 'MSNKKSYYAFEEPNGTTIEFQATSLQQAMVIKKKRAQEMGIPKEAFELTTIRKKPTMAAIGG' A
#
# COMPACT_ATOMS: atom_id res chain seq x y z
N MET A 1 -15.20 -15.89 -3.35
CA MET A 1 -14.00 -15.15 -3.83
C MET A 1 -13.20 -14.70 -2.62
N SER A 2 -12.02 -15.27 -2.38
CA SER A 2 -11.11 -14.76 -1.34
C SER A 2 -10.66 -13.36 -1.77
N ASN A 3 -11.21 -12.31 -1.18
CA ASN A 3 -10.73 -10.94 -1.34
C ASN A 3 -9.31 -10.86 -0.74
N LYS A 4 -8.30 -11.34 -1.48
CA LYS A 4 -6.88 -11.29 -1.11
C LYS A 4 -6.43 -9.83 -1.20
N LYS A 5 -6.69 -9.09 -0.13
CA LYS A 5 -6.11 -7.76 0.08
C LYS A 5 -4.62 -7.92 0.35
N SER A 6 -3.83 -7.07 -0.31
CA SER A 6 -2.41 -6.88 -0.03
C SER A 6 -2.23 -5.53 0.65
N TYR A 7 -1.24 -5.44 1.51
CA TYR A 7 -0.77 -4.21 2.11
C TYR A 7 0.23 -3.57 1.17
N TYR A 8 0.05 -2.28 0.92
CA TYR A 8 0.95 -1.46 0.14
C TYR A 8 1.42 -0.33 1.04
N ALA A 9 2.74 -0.21 1.19
CA ALA A 9 3.38 0.86 1.93
C ALA A 9 4.02 1.83 0.95
N PHE A 10 3.73 3.12 1.14
CA PHE A 10 4.32 4.18 0.37
C PHE A 10 5.05 5.13 1.32
N GLU A 11 6.29 5.43 1.02
CA GLU A 11 7.11 6.36 1.78
C GLU A 11 7.19 7.68 1.03
N GLU A 12 6.98 8.78 1.72
CA GLU A 12 7.19 10.12 1.18
C GLU A 12 8.60 10.63 1.51
N PRO A 13 9.11 11.69 0.85
CA PRO A 13 10.52 12.08 0.91
C PRO A 13 10.96 12.57 2.29
N ASN A 14 10.00 12.90 3.17
CA ASN A 14 10.28 13.29 4.55
C ASN A 14 10.40 12.09 5.52
N GLY A 15 10.33 10.85 5.00
CA GLY A 15 10.45 9.62 5.79
C GLY A 15 9.14 9.12 6.39
N THR A 16 8.00 9.75 6.09
CA THR A 16 6.70 9.25 6.54
C THR A 16 6.25 8.09 5.65
N THR A 17 5.97 6.95 6.26
CA THR A 17 5.40 5.79 5.57
C THR A 17 3.89 5.69 5.82
N ILE A 18 3.12 5.66 4.74
CA ILE A 18 1.68 5.38 4.76
C ILE A 18 1.39 3.96 4.24
N GLU A 19 0.76 3.13 5.07
CA GLU A 19 0.37 1.77 4.70
C GLU A 19 -1.16 1.66 4.56
N PHE A 20 -1.61 0.97 3.50
CA PHE A 20 -3.02 0.65 3.34
C PHE A 20 -3.25 -0.66 2.57
N GLN A 21 -4.45 -1.23 2.76
CA GLN A 21 -4.86 -2.46 2.12
C GLN A 21 -5.59 -2.18 0.80
N ALA A 22 -5.14 -2.83 -0.28
CA ALA A 22 -5.81 -2.81 -1.58
C ALA A 22 -5.85 -4.21 -2.19
N THR A 23 -6.82 -4.47 -3.07
CA THR A 23 -6.89 -5.74 -3.81
C THR A 23 -5.92 -5.78 -4.99
N SER A 24 -5.56 -4.60 -5.52
CA SER A 24 -4.68 -4.45 -6.69
C SER A 24 -3.81 -3.20 -6.56
N LEU A 25 -2.66 -3.20 -7.25
CA LEU A 25 -1.76 -2.05 -7.32
C LEU A 25 -2.45 -0.80 -7.88
N GLN A 26 -3.35 -0.95 -8.85
CA GLN A 26 -4.13 0.18 -9.38
C GLN A 26 -5.00 0.84 -8.30
N GLN A 27 -5.70 0.05 -7.48
CA GLN A 27 -6.45 0.60 -6.35
C GLN A 27 -5.51 1.27 -5.36
N ALA A 28 -4.35 0.67 -5.10
CA ALA A 28 -3.35 1.26 -4.22
C ALA A 28 -2.88 2.64 -4.70
N MET A 29 -2.60 2.77 -5.99
CA MET A 29 -2.22 4.04 -6.62
C MET A 29 -3.32 5.10 -6.56
N VAL A 30 -4.59 4.72 -6.67
CA VAL A 30 -5.73 5.64 -6.53
C VAL A 30 -5.83 6.16 -5.08
N ILE A 31 -5.68 5.26 -4.09
CA ILE A 31 -5.68 5.64 -2.66
C ILE A 31 -4.51 6.58 -2.37
N LYS A 32 -3.30 6.22 -2.80
CA LYS A 32 -2.11 7.07 -2.70
C LYS A 32 -2.34 8.45 -3.35
N LYS A 33 -2.91 8.51 -4.56
CA LYS A 33 -3.19 9.79 -5.23
C LYS A 33 -4.13 10.66 -4.42
N LYS A 34 -5.21 10.09 -3.88
CA LYS A 34 -6.15 10.83 -3.01
C LYS A 34 -5.45 11.35 -1.76
N ARG A 35 -4.65 10.51 -1.09
CA ARG A 35 -3.91 10.92 0.10
C ARG A 35 -2.90 12.03 -0.16
N ALA A 36 -2.17 11.93 -1.26
CA ALA A 36 -1.26 12.98 -1.70
C ALA A 36 -1.99 14.31 -1.93
N GLN A 37 -3.17 14.28 -2.55
CA GLN A 37 -4.02 15.46 -2.74
C GLN A 37 -4.51 16.06 -1.41
N GLU A 38 -4.93 15.24 -0.45
CA GLU A 38 -5.36 15.71 0.88
C GLU A 38 -4.21 16.34 1.67
N MET A 39 -2.99 15.83 1.50
CA MET A 39 -1.78 16.35 2.14
C MET A 39 -1.17 17.55 1.39
N GLY A 40 -1.70 17.91 0.22
CA GLY A 40 -1.17 19.00 -0.60
C GLY A 40 0.19 18.69 -1.24
N ILE A 41 0.59 17.43 -1.34
CA ILE A 41 1.88 16.99 -1.89
C ILE A 41 1.70 16.18 -3.18
N PRO A 42 2.69 16.18 -4.09
CA PRO A 42 2.56 15.44 -5.34
C PRO A 42 2.60 13.93 -5.07
N LYS A 43 1.77 13.17 -5.77
CA LYS A 43 1.76 11.69 -5.67
C LYS A 43 3.11 11.07 -6.04
N GLU A 44 3.93 11.77 -6.82
CA GLU A 44 5.27 11.35 -7.25
C GLU A 44 6.29 11.46 -6.11
N ALA A 45 6.01 12.26 -5.08
CA ALA A 45 6.82 12.31 -3.88
C ALA A 45 6.78 10.99 -3.10
N PHE A 46 5.67 10.26 -3.20
CA PHE A 46 5.58 8.95 -2.56
C PHE A 46 6.26 7.90 -3.43
N GLU A 47 7.09 7.04 -2.85
CA GLU A 47 7.65 5.85 -3.47
C GLU A 47 7.03 4.59 -2.86
N LEU A 48 6.75 3.59 -3.70
CA LEU A 48 6.22 2.31 -3.21
C LEU A 48 7.39 1.50 -2.61
N THR A 49 7.43 1.37 -1.29
CA THR A 49 8.54 0.70 -0.60
C THR A 49 8.25 -0.77 -0.33
N THR A 50 7.00 -1.11 -0.06
CA THR A 50 6.63 -2.49 0.33
C THR A 50 5.29 -2.91 -0.26
N ILE A 51 5.25 -4.13 -0.82
CA ILE A 51 4.01 -4.85 -1.14
C ILE A 51 4.00 -6.14 -0.32
N ARG A 52 3.15 -6.22 0.70
CA ARG A 52 2.97 -7.42 1.51
C ARG A 52 1.62 -8.04 1.24
N LYS A 53 1.60 -9.24 0.66
CA LYS A 53 0.36 -10.05 0.69
C LYS A 53 0.10 -10.42 2.14
N LYS A 54 -1.15 -10.28 2.60
CA LYS A 54 -1.55 -10.84 3.89
C LYS A 54 -1.09 -12.31 3.88
N PRO A 55 -0.28 -12.78 4.85
CA PRO A 55 0.06 -14.19 4.89
C PRO A 55 -1.25 -14.93 4.99
N THR A 56 -1.65 -15.60 3.91
CA THR A 56 -2.60 -16.70 4.02
C THR A 56 -1.92 -17.65 4.97
N MET A 57 -2.46 -17.79 6.17
CA MET A 57 -2.06 -18.76 7.18
C MET A 57 -1.91 -20.12 6.49
N ALA A 58 -0.68 -20.41 6.07
CA ALA A 58 -0.25 -21.59 5.34
C ALA A 58 1.26 -21.74 5.60
N ALA A 59 1.60 -21.76 6.89
CA ALA A 59 2.89 -22.17 7.41
C ALA A 59 2.73 -22.53 8.90
N ILE A 60 1.77 -23.39 9.21
CA ILE A 60 1.79 -24.29 10.38
C ILE A 60 1.23 -25.63 9.84
N GLY A 61 1.87 -26.78 9.91
CA GLY A 61 3.23 -27.17 10.26
C GLY A 61 3.63 -28.37 9.40
N GLY A 62 4.93 -28.67 9.39
CA GLY A 62 5.46 -29.95 8.93
C GLY A 62 5.33 -31.04 9.99
#